data_AF-A0A2M7W641-F1
#
_entry.id   AF-A0A2M7W641-F1
#
_cell.length_a   1.000
_cell.length_b   1.000
_cell.length_c   1.000
_cell.angle_alpha   90.00
_cell.angle_beta   90.00
_cell.angle_gamma   90.00
#
_symmetry.space_group_name_H-M   'P 1'
#
loop_
_entity.id
_entity.type
_entity.pdbx_description
1 polymer ?
#
loop_
_entity_poly.entity_id
_entity_poly.type
_entity_poly.pdbx_seq_one_letter_code
_entity_poly.pdbx_strand_id
1 'polypeptide(L)'
;ELIVTLPNIGHWRARLKIILGRFEYEDYGIFDRTHLRWFTYFTAQKLITGAGLTIKKILIDPAGGMKYCSWLVKYWPNLYAHQICIYATFH
;
A
#
# COMPACT_ATOMS: atom_id res chain seq x y z
N GLU A 1 -19.16 9.02 -1.61
CA GLU A 1 -18.15 7.93 -1.66
C GLU A 1 -16.75 8.53 -1.63
N LEU A 2 -15.78 7.86 -1.00
CA LEU A 2 -14.40 8.31 -0.85
C LEU A 2 -13.47 7.28 -1.49
N ILE A 3 -12.50 7.74 -2.27
CA ILE A 3 -11.44 6.91 -2.84
C ILE A 3 -10.12 7.34 -2.20
N VAL A 4 -9.41 6.40 -1.58
CA VAL A 4 -8.13 6.67 -0.91
C VAL A 4 -7.06 5.80 -1.53
N THR A 5 -6.00 6.42 -2.05
CA THR A 5 -4.82 5.74 -2.59
C THR A 5 -3.64 5.92 -1.65
N LEU A 6 -3.05 4.80 -1.20
CA LEU A 6 -1.93 4.81 -0.26
C LEU A 6 -0.75 4.00 -0.80
N PRO A 7 0.49 4.47 -0.64
CA PRO A 7 1.67 3.67 -0.92
C PRO A 7 1.76 2.52 0.08
N ASN A 8 2.25 1.37 -0.39
CA ASN A 8 2.46 0.21 0.47
C ASN A 8 3.96 0.03 0.81
N ILE A 9 4.36 0.40 2.02
CA ILE A 9 5.74 0.18 2.51
C ILE A 9 6.09 -1.31 2.62
N GLY A 10 5.08 -2.18 2.69
CA GLY A 10 5.27 -3.62 2.74
C GLY A 10 5.77 -4.23 1.42
N HIS A 11 5.73 -3.47 0.32
CA HIS A 11 6.10 -3.97 -1.01
C HIS A 11 7.54 -4.47 -1.06
N TRP A 12 7.80 -5.54 -1.82
CA TRP A 12 9.10 -6.23 -1.84
C TRP A 12 10.28 -5.30 -2.12
N ARG A 13 10.13 -4.31 -3.03
CA ARG A 13 11.20 -3.34 -3.34
C ARG A 13 11.57 -2.50 -2.12
N ALA A 14 10.58 -2.06 -1.35
CA ALA A 14 10.80 -1.29 -0.14
C ALA A 14 11.40 -2.15 0.97
N ARG A 15 10.93 -3.39 1.13
CA ARG A 15 11.53 -4.36 2.07
C ARG A 15 13.00 -4.63 1.76
N LEU A 16 13.34 -4.85 0.48
CA LEU A 16 14.72 -5.08 0.08
C LEU A 16 15.61 -3.88 0.39
N LYS A 17 15.15 -2.65 0.10
CA LYS A 17 15.89 -1.43 0.47
C LYS A 17 16.15 -1.37 1.98
N ILE A 18 15.13 -1.61 2.79
CA ILE A 18 15.25 -1.66 4.27
C ILE A 18 16.23 -2.75 4.73
N ILE A 19 16.12 -3.97 4.20
CA ILE A 19 17.01 -5.09 4.55
C ILE A 19 18.46 -4.79 4.17
N LEU A 20 18.68 -4.09 3.06
CA LEU A 20 20.00 -3.64 2.61
C LEU A 20 20.50 -2.40 3.38
N GLY A 21 19.78 -1.94 4.41
CA GLY A 21 20.13 -0.77 5.21
C GLY A 21 19.93 0.58 4.49
N ARG A 22 19.21 0.60 3.36
CA ARG A 22 18.97 1.79 2.55
C ARG A 22 17.60 2.38 2.87
N PHE A 23 17.57 3.39 3.73
CA PHE A 23 16.34 4.09 4.17
C PHE A 23 16.46 5.60 3.96
N GLU A 24 17.01 6.00 2.82
CA GLU A 24 17.15 7.40 2.44
C GLU A 24 15.83 7.92 1.87
N TYR A 25 15.49 9.17 2.20
CA TYR A 25 14.33 9.83 1.60
C TYR A 25 14.60 10.14 0.12
N GLU A 26 13.59 9.91 -0.70
CA GLU A 26 13.61 10.11 -2.14
C GLU A 26 12.74 11.33 -2.53
N ASP A 27 12.89 11.83 -3.75
CA ASP A 27 12.03 12.89 -4.31
C ASP A 27 10.63 12.38 -4.70
N TYR A 28 10.48 11.07 -4.87
CA TYR A 28 9.23 10.42 -5.23
C TYR A 28 9.21 8.95 -4.77
N GLY A 29 8.01 8.34 -4.76
CA GLY A 29 7.84 6.90 -4.51
C GLY A 29 7.62 6.56 -3.04
N ILE A 30 7.87 5.31 -2.63
CA ILE A 30 7.52 4.83 -1.28
C ILE A 30 8.28 5.59 -0.17
N PHE A 31 9.52 5.98 -0.43
CA PHE A 31 10.36 6.75 0.50
C PHE A 31 10.36 8.25 0.20
N ASP A 32 9.33 8.77 -0.49
CA ASP A 32 9.17 10.21 -0.71
C ASP A 32 9.31 11.00 0.60
N ARG A 33 10.14 12.05 0.58
CA ARG A 33 10.39 12.93 1.74
C ARG A 33 9.13 13.57 2.32
N THR A 34 8.06 13.69 1.54
CA THR A 34 6.77 14.23 1.97
C THR A 34 5.91 13.20 2.71
N HIS A 35 6.28 11.91 2.68
CA HIS A 35 5.55 10.87 3.40
C HIS A 35 5.81 10.95 4.92
N LEU A 36 4.86 11.57 5.62
CA LEU A 36 4.86 11.66 7.09
C LEU A 36 4.46 10.34 7.78
N ARG A 37 3.86 9.39 7.04
CA ARG A 37 3.41 8.11 7.56
C ARG A 37 3.42 7.04 6.49
N TRP A 38 3.84 5.84 6.88
CA TRP A 38 3.83 4.65 6.03
C TRP A 38 2.66 3.73 6.34
N PHE A 39 2.11 3.12 5.30
CA PHE A 39 1.02 2.17 5.41
C PHE A 39 1.36 0.84 4.74
N THR A 40 0.90 -0.24 5.36
CA THR A 40 0.71 -1.57 4.80
C THR A 40 -0.75 -1.76 4.41
N TYR A 41 -1.06 -2.84 3.69
CA TYR A 41 -2.43 -3.26 3.37
C TYR A 41 -3.34 -3.27 4.61
N PHE A 42 -2.90 -3.89 5.70
CA PHE A 42 -3.70 -4.01 6.91
C PHE A 42 -3.84 -2.67 7.66
N THR A 43 -2.77 -1.88 7.74
CA THR A 43 -2.85 -0.58 8.42
C THR A 43 -3.64 0.46 7.63
N ALA A 44 -3.65 0.37 6.29
CA ALA A 44 -4.50 1.19 5.44
C ALA A 44 -5.98 0.90 5.70
N GLN A 45 -6.37 -0.37 5.82
CA GLN A 45 -7.75 -0.73 6.20
C GLN A 45 -8.11 -0.18 7.59
N LYS A 46 -7.21 -0.35 8.57
CA LYS A 46 -7.40 0.18 9.92
C LYS A 46 -7.55 1.71 9.96
N LEU A 47 -6.83 2.44 9.10
CA LEU A 47 -6.99 3.88 8.96
C LEU A 47 -8.43 4.24 8.55
N ILE A 48 -8.95 3.58 7.52
CA ILE A 48 -10.29 3.85 7.00
C ILE A 48 -11.36 3.48 8.02
N THR A 49 -11.29 2.29 8.62
CA THR A 49 -12.29 1.88 9.62
C THR A 49 -12.21 2.71 10.89
N GLY A 50 -10.99 3.12 11.30
CA GLY A 50 -10.79 4.01 12.45
C GLY A 50 -11.33 5.43 12.22
N ALA A 51 -11.50 5.85 10.97
CA ALA A 51 -12.13 7.11 10.59
C ALA A 51 -13.67 7.02 10.54
N GLY A 52 -14.27 5.89 10.94
CA GLY A 52 -15.73 5.70 10.89
C GLY A 52 -16.27 5.46 9.47
N LEU A 53 -15.42 5.02 8.53
CA LEU A 53 -15.82 4.71 7.17
C LEU A 53 -15.97 3.20 6.98
N THR A 54 -16.93 2.82 6.14
CA THR A 54 -17.11 1.42 5.70
C THR A 54 -16.37 1.17 4.39
N ILE A 55 -15.49 0.17 4.37
CA ILE A 55 -14.77 -0.26 3.18
C ILE A 55 -15.74 -1.02 2.26
N LYS A 56 -15.88 -0.55 1.01
CA LYS A 56 -16.70 -1.20 -0.02
C LYS A 56 -15.88 -2.07 -0.96
N LYS A 57 -14.71 -1.58 -1.35
CA LYS A 57 -13.84 -2.29 -2.30
C LYS A 57 -12.39 -1.93 -2.03
N ILE A 58 -11.50 -2.90 -2.24
CA ILE A 58 -10.06 -2.66 -2.24
C ILE A 58 -9.54 -3.10 -3.59
N LEU A 59 -8.87 -2.18 -4.27
CA LEU A 59 -8.12 -2.42 -5.49
C LEU A 59 -6.63 -2.37 -5.16
N ILE A 60 -5.89 -3.29 -5.76
CA ILE A 60 -4.45 -3.37 -5.63
C ILE A 60 -3.87 -3.13 -7.02
N ASP A 61 -2.94 -2.19 -7.11
CA ASP A 61 -2.17 -2.01 -8.35
C ASP A 61 -0.95 -2.94 -8.34
N PRO A 62 -0.85 -3.91 -9.27
CA PRO A 62 0.32 -4.75 -9.44
C PRO A 62 1.47 -4.05 -10.19
N ALA A 63 1.32 -2.79 -10.62
CA ALA A 63 2.35 -2.05 -11.35
C ALA A 63 3.66 -1.99 -10.54
N GLY A 64 4.65 -2.78 -10.96
CA GLY A 64 5.89 -2.95 -10.19
C GLY A 64 6.65 -4.26 -10.38
N GLY A 65 6.18 -5.20 -11.21
CA GLY A 65 7.09 -6.18 -11.84
C GLY A 65 6.79 -7.67 -11.68
N MET A 66 5.64 -8.09 -11.13
CA MET A 66 5.29 -9.53 -11.11
C MET A 66 3.93 -9.78 -11.79
N LYS A 67 3.86 -9.56 -13.11
CA LYS A 67 2.66 -9.87 -13.92
C LYS A 67 2.28 -11.37 -13.88
N TYR A 68 3.23 -12.25 -13.55
CA TYR A 68 3.10 -13.70 -13.67
C TYR A 68 2.53 -14.40 -12.42
N CYS A 69 2.45 -13.73 -11.27
CA CYS A 69 1.95 -14.32 -10.02
C CYS A 69 0.78 -13.53 -9.42
N SER A 70 -0.18 -13.13 -10.25
CA SER A 70 -1.39 -12.41 -9.80
C SER A 70 -2.18 -13.17 -8.72
N TRP A 71 -2.15 -14.51 -8.75
CA TRP A 71 -2.80 -15.35 -7.73
C TRP A 71 -2.18 -15.21 -6.33
N LEU A 72 -0.86 -14.94 -6.23
CA LEU A 72 -0.18 -14.74 -4.95
C LEU A 72 -0.55 -13.40 -4.30
N VAL A 73 -1.02 -12.41 -5.07
CA VAL A 73 -1.50 -11.13 -4.54
C VAL A 73 -2.63 -11.34 -3.53
N LYS A 74 -3.48 -12.36 -3.75
CA LYS A 74 -4.57 -12.72 -2.83
C LYS A 74 -4.06 -13.12 -1.45
N TYR A 75 -2.94 -13.85 -1.41
CA TYR A 75 -2.40 -14.39 -0.17
C TYR A 75 -1.41 -13.42 0.48
N TRP A 76 -0.62 -12.69 -0.31
CA TRP A 76 0.49 -11.85 0.15
C TRP A 76 0.36 -10.42 -0.39
N PRO A 77 -0.75 -9.71 -0.12
CA PRO A 77 -1.03 -8.39 -0.70
C PRO A 77 0.03 -7.36 -0.30
N ASN A 78 0.57 -7.44 0.91
CA ASN A 78 1.65 -6.56 1.35
C ASN A 78 2.91 -6.70 0.51
N LEU A 79 3.24 -7.90 0.01
CA LEU A 79 4.47 -8.11 -0.74
C LEU A 79 4.37 -7.56 -2.16
N TYR A 80 3.20 -7.70 -2.79
CA TYR A 80 3.00 -7.47 -4.22
C TYR A 80 2.25 -6.20 -4.58
N ALA A 81 1.43 -5.64 -3.66
CA ALA A 81 0.73 -4.39 -3.92
C ALA A 81 1.72 -3.22 -3.92
N HIS A 82 1.83 -2.50 -5.03
CA HIS A 82 2.62 -1.27 -5.07
C HIS A 82 1.84 -0.11 -4.43
N GLN A 83 0.56 0.00 -4.82
CA GLN A 83 -0.40 0.94 -4.24
C GLN A 83 -1.65 0.20 -3.79
N ILE A 84 -2.24 0.69 -2.70
CA ILE A 84 -3.50 0.20 -2.14
C ILE A 84 -4.54 1.29 -2.41
N CYS A 85 -5.58 0.96 -3.17
CA CYS A 85 -6.69 1.86 -3.45
C CYS A 85 -7.94 1.34 -2.75
N ILE A 86 -8.51 2.14 -1.85
CA ILE A 86 -9.66 1.76 -1.04
C ILE A 86 -10.85 2.65 -1.41
N TYR A 87 -11.96 2.02 -1.78
CA TYR A 87 -13.25 2.66 -1.92
C TYR A 87 -13.99 2.53 -0.60
N ALA A 88 -14.35 3.66 -0.03
CA ALA A 88 -15.02 3.74 1.25
C ALA A 88 -16.27 4.60 1.15
N THR A 89 -17.24 4.36 2.04
CA THR A 89 -18.41 5.21 2.20
C THR A 89 -18.57 5.59 3.66
N PHE A 90 -19.18 6.75 3.88
CA PHE A 90 -19.73 7.10 5.18
C PHE A 90 -20.89 6.16 5.52
N HIS A 91 -21.08 5.94 6.82
CA HIS A 91 -22.27 5.27 7.35
C HIS A 91 -23.54 5.99 6.94
#